data_AF-A0AB35U7R5-F1
#
_entry.id   AF-A0AB35U7R5-F1
#
_cell.length_a   1.000
_cell.length_b   1.000
_cell.length_c   1.000
_cell.angle_alpha   90.00
_cell.angle_beta   90.00
_cell.angle_gamma   90.00
#
_symmetry.space_group_name_H-M   'P 1'
#
loop_
_entity.id
_entity.type
_entity.pdbx_description
1 polymer ?
#
loop_
_entity_poly.entity_id
_entity_poly.type
_entity_poly.pdbx_seq_one_letter_code
_entity_poly.pdbx_strand_id
1 'polypeptide(L)'
;MDNDQATDVWAETGSRGAVTVARSMLPSDLRRAADYRDLEPASDNAFITTLLPCLQLVAPVGMDEDSQDTWFEAARIALDGIPIGLLQRGAEAAMQKADHPSKVVPAIMAEISQAWARRRRLAAPAVGVQTPALPEPDRCTPAEAAELIMRFKIGRGAGPVRDASRPVSVPGASGAPSRKPTRADYIRLFGIDPGESYDEQMAA
;
A
#
# COMPACT_ATOMS: atom_id res chain seq x y z
N MET A 1 63.17 37.31 -27.99
CA MET A 1 61.74 37.26 -28.34
C MET A 1 61.14 36.13 -27.55
N ASP A 2 60.15 36.53 -26.76
CA ASP A 2 59.71 35.94 -25.52
C ASP A 2 58.85 34.68 -25.67
N ASN A 3 58.84 33.93 -24.57
CA ASN A 3 58.02 32.78 -24.25
C ASN A 3 56.66 33.28 -23.74
N ASP A 4 55.54 32.74 -24.23
CA ASP A 4 54.34 32.63 -23.37
C ASP A 4 53.35 31.57 -23.86
N GLN A 5 52.95 30.74 -22.91
CA GLN A 5 51.81 29.83 -23.00
C GLN A 5 50.52 30.60 -22.68
N ALA A 6 49.37 30.05 -23.10
CA ALA A 6 48.13 29.92 -22.33
C ALA A 6 46.85 30.27 -23.12
N THR A 7 45.86 29.38 -22.94
CA THR A 7 44.40 29.60 -22.93
C THR A 7 43.70 30.08 -24.21
N ASP A 8 42.96 29.17 -24.85
CA ASP A 8 41.47 29.26 -24.94
C ASP A 8 40.95 28.23 -25.95
N VAL A 9 40.82 27.00 -25.46
CA VAL A 9 39.81 26.06 -25.97
C VAL A 9 38.63 26.18 -25.01
N TRP A 10 37.40 26.08 -25.49
CA TRP A 10 36.12 26.24 -24.78
C TRP A 10 35.37 27.57 -25.02
N ALA A 11 34.95 27.79 -26.27
CA ALA A 11 33.72 28.51 -26.55
C ALA A 11 32.89 27.69 -27.56
N GLU A 12 31.57 27.70 -27.37
CA GLU A 12 30.54 27.16 -28.26
C GLU A 12 30.34 25.64 -28.35
N THR A 13 29.60 25.09 -27.37
CA THR A 13 28.36 24.36 -27.71
C THR A 13 27.37 24.47 -26.55
N GLY A 14 26.85 25.68 -26.35
CA GLY A 14 25.70 25.92 -25.49
C GLY A 14 24.42 25.49 -26.19
N SER A 15 24.04 24.22 -26.05
CA SER A 15 22.64 23.80 -26.17
C SER A 15 22.42 22.50 -25.39
N ARG A 16 22.60 22.60 -24.07
CA ARG A 16 22.01 21.64 -23.15
C ARG A 16 20.51 21.87 -23.20
N GLY A 17 19.83 21.12 -24.05
CA GLY A 17 18.40 20.87 -23.92
C GLY A 17 18.17 20.22 -22.57
N ALA A 18 17.90 21.04 -21.56
CA ALA A 18 17.38 20.58 -20.29
C ALA A 18 16.03 19.94 -20.59
N VAL A 19 16.00 18.62 -20.73
CA VAL A 19 14.78 17.82 -20.62
C VAL A 19 14.34 17.98 -19.18
N THR A 20 13.63 19.07 -18.94
CA THR A 20 12.87 19.30 -17.72
C THR A 20 11.71 18.34 -17.83
N VAL A 21 11.92 17.09 -17.40
CA VAL A 21 10.84 16.11 -17.29
C VAL A 21 9.81 16.76 -16.38
N ALA A 22 8.71 17.17 -16.98
CA ALA A 22 7.64 17.87 -16.32
C ALA A 22 7.16 17.01 -15.15
N ARG A 23 7.51 17.43 -13.93
CA ARG A 23 7.08 16.86 -12.65
C ARG A 23 5.55 16.97 -12.44
N SER A 24 4.79 17.41 -13.45
CA SER A 24 3.40 17.79 -13.36
C SER A 24 2.39 16.74 -13.85
N MET A 25 2.81 15.51 -14.23
CA MET A 25 1.87 14.48 -14.71
C MET A 25 1.55 13.30 -13.77
N LEU A 26 2.10 13.23 -12.54
CA LEU A 26 1.85 12.07 -11.67
C LEU A 26 1.03 12.29 -10.37
N PRO A 27 -0.17 12.92 -10.38
CA PRO A 27 -1.07 12.86 -9.23
C PRO A 27 -1.81 11.51 -9.07
N SER A 28 -1.94 10.74 -10.16
CA SER A 28 -2.76 9.51 -10.19
C SER A 28 -2.02 8.27 -9.71
N ASP A 29 -0.75 8.13 -10.10
CA ASP A 29 0.03 6.92 -9.82
C ASP A 29 0.48 6.85 -8.35
N LEU A 30 0.69 8.00 -7.70
CA LEU A 30 0.96 8.07 -6.25
C LEU A 30 -0.23 7.57 -5.42
N ARG A 31 -1.46 7.84 -5.85
CA ARG A 31 -2.67 7.34 -5.17
C ARG A 31 -2.84 5.84 -5.35
N ARG A 32 -2.57 5.34 -6.57
CA ARG A 32 -2.52 3.90 -6.88
C ARG A 32 -1.44 3.17 -6.08
N ALA A 33 -0.30 3.84 -5.86
CA ALA A 33 0.80 3.26 -5.09
C ALA A 33 0.41 2.90 -3.64
N ALA A 34 -0.45 3.72 -3.02
CA ALA A 34 -0.95 3.50 -1.67
C ALA A 34 -2.12 2.51 -1.60
N ASP A 35 -2.80 2.21 -2.70
CA ASP A 35 -3.96 1.34 -2.71
C ASP A 35 -3.56 -0.14 -2.80
N TYR A 36 -3.90 -0.90 -1.76
CA TYR A 36 -3.66 -2.35 -1.69
C TYR A 36 -4.57 -3.15 -2.64
N ARG A 37 -5.62 -2.53 -3.17
CA ARG A 37 -6.54 -3.12 -4.15
C ARG A 37 -6.13 -2.85 -5.58
N ASP A 38 -5.11 -2.02 -5.80
CA ASP A 38 -4.62 -1.76 -7.14
C ASP A 38 -3.97 -3.02 -7.73
N LEU A 39 -4.53 -3.44 -8.85
CA LEU A 39 -4.13 -4.60 -9.63
C LEU A 39 -3.81 -4.20 -11.08
N GLU A 40 -3.99 -2.92 -11.44
CA GLU A 40 -3.68 -2.47 -12.78
C GLU A 40 -2.17 -2.52 -12.99
N PRO A 41 -1.68 -3.26 -14.00
CA PRO A 41 -0.26 -3.28 -14.30
C PRO A 41 0.26 -1.88 -14.60
N ALA A 42 1.54 -1.63 -14.30
CA ALA A 42 2.20 -0.41 -14.71
C ALA A 42 2.15 -0.23 -16.24
N SER A 43 1.85 0.98 -16.70
CA SER A 43 1.97 1.32 -18.13
C SER A 43 3.44 1.29 -18.56
N ASP A 44 3.70 1.15 -19.85
CA ASP A 44 5.05 1.00 -20.41
C ASP A 44 5.94 2.20 -20.08
N ASN A 45 5.38 3.40 -20.23
CA ASN A 45 6.07 4.63 -19.88
C ASN A 45 6.36 4.70 -18.37
N ALA A 46 5.40 4.31 -17.52
CA ALA A 46 5.61 4.25 -16.08
C ALA A 46 6.66 3.21 -15.68
N PHE A 47 6.72 2.07 -16.39
CA PHE A 47 7.70 1.02 -16.17
C PHE A 47 9.13 1.51 -16.48
N ILE A 48 9.33 2.07 -17.67
CA ILE A 48 10.62 2.59 -18.12
C ILE A 48 11.08 3.72 -17.19
N THR A 49 10.22 4.70 -16.92
CA THR A 49 10.58 5.84 -16.04
C THR A 49 10.92 5.40 -14.62
N THR A 50 10.33 4.31 -14.12
CA THR A 50 10.60 3.77 -12.78
C THR A 50 11.92 3.00 -12.72
N LEU A 51 12.26 2.22 -13.76
CA LEU A 51 13.44 1.34 -13.75
C LEU A 51 14.69 1.95 -14.38
N LEU A 52 14.55 2.99 -15.21
CA LEU A 52 15.68 3.69 -15.82
C LEU A 52 16.73 4.16 -14.80
N PRO A 53 16.36 4.78 -13.66
CA PRO A 53 17.34 5.14 -12.63
C PRO A 53 18.06 3.94 -12.03
N CYS A 54 17.37 2.80 -11.87
CA CYS A 54 17.99 1.58 -11.36
C CYS A 54 19.09 1.12 -12.32
N LEU A 55 18.77 1.04 -13.62
CA LEU A 55 19.74 0.62 -14.62
C LEU A 55 20.92 1.59 -14.71
N GLN A 56 20.68 2.90 -14.69
CA GLN A 56 21.74 3.92 -14.75
C GLN A 56 22.74 3.84 -13.59
N LEU A 57 22.30 3.40 -12.39
CA LEU A 57 23.18 3.26 -11.24
C LEU A 57 24.09 2.03 -11.31
N VAL A 58 23.62 0.96 -11.94
CA VAL A 58 24.33 -0.33 -11.98
C VAL A 58 24.90 -0.67 -13.34
N ALA A 59 24.55 0.09 -14.39
CA ALA A 59 24.98 -0.16 -15.74
C ALA A 59 26.51 -0.14 -15.82
N PRO A 60 27.14 -1.21 -16.34
CA PRO A 60 28.57 -1.22 -16.54
C PRO A 60 28.97 -0.17 -17.58
N VAL A 61 30.14 0.42 -17.40
CA VAL A 61 30.72 1.34 -18.37
C VAL A 61 30.84 0.63 -19.72
N GLY A 62 30.19 1.16 -20.75
CA GLY A 62 30.19 0.58 -22.11
C GLY A 62 28.98 -0.29 -22.47
N MET A 63 27.95 -0.35 -21.61
CA MET A 63 26.66 -0.94 -22.00
C MET A 63 26.00 -0.08 -23.10
N ASP A 64 25.87 -0.64 -24.30
CA ASP A 64 25.24 0.02 -25.45
C ASP A 64 23.71 0.06 -25.34
N GLU A 65 23.08 0.86 -26.21
CA GLU A 65 21.62 1.06 -26.21
C GLU A 65 20.89 -0.26 -26.49
N ASP A 66 21.38 -1.08 -27.44
CA ASP A 66 20.78 -2.38 -27.77
C ASP A 66 20.77 -3.36 -26.57
N SER A 67 21.84 -3.36 -25.77
CA SER A 67 21.89 -4.16 -24.54
C SER A 67 20.94 -3.62 -23.47
N GLN A 68 20.75 -2.31 -23.40
CA GLN A 68 19.79 -1.69 -22.47
C GLN A 68 18.37 -2.06 -22.85
N ASP A 69 18.02 -1.96 -24.12
CA ASP A 69 16.70 -2.35 -24.64
C ASP A 69 16.43 -3.85 -24.39
N THR A 70 17.40 -4.70 -24.69
CA THR A 70 17.31 -6.15 -24.42
C THR A 70 17.09 -6.42 -22.92
N TRP A 71 17.77 -5.65 -22.06
CA TRP A 71 17.59 -5.77 -20.61
C TRP A 71 16.20 -5.31 -20.17
N PHE A 72 15.70 -4.19 -20.70
CA PHE A 72 14.36 -3.69 -20.37
C PHE A 72 13.28 -4.68 -20.81
N GLU A 73 13.41 -5.29 -21.98
CA GLU A 73 12.47 -6.30 -22.45
C GLU A 73 12.46 -7.54 -21.54
N ALA A 74 13.64 -8.02 -21.15
CA ALA A 74 13.75 -9.13 -20.20
C ALA A 74 13.14 -8.77 -18.83
N ALA A 75 13.40 -7.55 -18.34
CA ALA A 75 12.84 -7.05 -17.09
C ALA A 75 11.32 -6.94 -17.16
N ARG A 76 10.77 -6.54 -18.32
CA ARG A 76 9.35 -6.38 -18.56
C ARG A 76 8.61 -7.71 -18.56
N ILE A 77 9.18 -8.74 -19.18
CA ILE A 77 8.65 -10.11 -19.11
C ILE A 77 8.66 -10.61 -17.66
N ALA A 78 9.75 -10.37 -16.92
CA ALA A 78 9.89 -10.86 -15.56
C ALA A 78 8.96 -10.15 -14.55
N LEU A 79 8.69 -8.87 -14.78
CA LEU A 79 7.87 -8.01 -13.92
C LEU A 79 6.46 -7.78 -14.46
N ASP A 80 6.02 -8.63 -15.37
CA ASP A 80 4.71 -8.53 -16.01
C ASP A 80 3.57 -8.57 -15.00
N GLY A 81 2.55 -7.75 -15.26
CA GLY A 81 1.37 -7.64 -14.42
C GLY A 81 1.56 -6.94 -13.06
N ILE A 82 2.76 -6.44 -12.74
CA ILE A 82 3.02 -5.79 -11.46
C ILE A 82 2.44 -4.36 -11.47
N PRO A 83 1.62 -3.99 -10.46
CA PRO A 83 1.09 -2.65 -10.32
C PRO A 83 2.18 -1.61 -10.06
N ILE A 84 1.97 -0.39 -10.57
CA ILE A 84 2.95 0.70 -10.48
C ILE A 84 3.42 1.00 -9.05
N GLY A 85 2.53 0.89 -8.07
CA GLY A 85 2.87 1.05 -6.66
C GLY A 85 3.90 0.09 -6.12
N LEU A 86 3.73 -1.19 -6.48
CA LEU A 86 4.67 -2.23 -6.08
C LEU A 86 5.98 -2.08 -6.85
N LEU A 87 5.90 -1.74 -8.14
CA LEU A 87 7.07 -1.51 -8.96
C LEU A 87 7.95 -0.38 -8.41
N GLN A 88 7.36 0.76 -8.04
CA GLN A 88 8.07 1.91 -7.45
C GLN A 88 8.76 1.52 -6.15
N ARG A 89 8.04 0.88 -5.22
CA ARG A 89 8.62 0.40 -3.96
C ARG A 89 9.79 -0.57 -4.20
N GLY A 90 9.62 -1.51 -5.13
CA GLY A 90 10.66 -2.47 -5.47
C GLY A 90 11.88 -1.80 -6.10
N ALA A 91 11.66 -0.82 -6.99
CA ALA A 91 12.72 -0.04 -7.62
C ALA A 91 13.53 0.76 -6.60
N GLU A 92 12.88 1.44 -5.67
CA GLU A 92 13.54 2.15 -4.56
C GLU A 92 14.44 1.20 -3.74
N ALA A 93 13.95 0.00 -3.42
CA ALA A 93 14.73 -0.99 -2.71
C ALA A 93 15.89 -1.55 -3.55
N ALA A 94 15.70 -1.71 -4.86
CA ALA A 94 16.72 -2.20 -5.77
C ALA A 94 17.85 -1.17 -5.96
N MET A 95 17.54 0.12 -6.05
CA MET A 95 18.56 1.18 -6.13
C MET A 95 19.53 1.17 -4.94
N GLN A 96 19.09 0.67 -3.78
CA GLN A 96 19.92 0.61 -2.57
C GLN A 96 20.76 -0.68 -2.47
N LYS A 97 20.30 -1.78 -3.10
CA LYS A 97 20.82 -3.13 -2.85
C LYS A 97 21.47 -3.77 -4.07
N ALA A 98 21.05 -3.40 -5.28
CA ALA A 98 21.55 -4.00 -6.51
C ALA A 98 22.89 -3.36 -6.88
N ASP A 99 23.88 -4.21 -7.16
CA ASP A 99 25.25 -3.86 -7.56
C ASP A 99 25.51 -4.15 -9.04
N HIS A 100 24.57 -4.80 -9.72
CA HIS A 100 24.70 -5.25 -11.11
C HIS A 100 23.32 -5.27 -11.80
N PRO A 101 23.22 -5.02 -13.13
CA PRO A 101 21.92 -5.02 -13.84
C PRO A 101 21.13 -6.32 -13.67
N SER A 102 21.82 -7.47 -13.60
CA SER A 102 21.17 -8.77 -13.40
C SER A 102 20.60 -8.98 -11.99
N LYS A 103 20.91 -8.10 -11.02
CA LYS A 103 20.44 -8.17 -9.63
C LYS A 103 19.25 -7.25 -9.34
N VAL A 104 18.98 -6.28 -10.21
CA VAL A 104 17.87 -5.32 -10.05
C VAL A 104 16.51 -6.03 -9.96
N VAL A 105 16.16 -6.84 -10.97
CA VAL A 105 14.87 -7.56 -11.00
C VAL A 105 14.71 -8.53 -9.81
N PRO A 106 15.71 -9.36 -9.45
CA PRO A 106 15.66 -10.15 -8.23
C PRO A 106 15.45 -9.32 -6.94
N ALA A 107 16.11 -8.16 -6.83
CA ALA A 107 15.96 -7.29 -5.66
C ALA A 107 14.56 -6.69 -5.55
N ILE A 108 13.99 -6.27 -6.70
CA ILE A 108 12.59 -5.82 -6.79
C ILE A 108 11.66 -6.93 -6.30
N MET A 109 11.79 -8.14 -6.86
CA MET A 109 10.92 -9.27 -6.53
C MET A 109 11.04 -9.68 -5.07
N ALA A 110 12.24 -9.66 -4.49
CA ALA A 110 12.46 -9.94 -3.08
C ALA A 110 11.67 -8.97 -2.18
N GLU A 111 11.65 -7.68 -2.52
CA GLU A 111 10.92 -6.65 -1.76
C GLU A 111 9.39 -6.80 -1.87
N ILE A 112 8.88 -7.09 -3.07
CA ILE A 112 7.44 -7.01 -3.35
C ILE A 112 6.70 -8.34 -3.28
N SER A 113 7.41 -9.48 -3.29
CA SER A 113 6.82 -10.82 -3.47
C SER A 113 5.64 -11.11 -2.53
N GLN A 114 5.77 -10.77 -1.24
CA GLN A 114 4.72 -11.02 -0.24
C GLN A 114 3.48 -10.14 -0.49
N ALA A 115 3.69 -8.85 -0.75
CA ALA A 115 2.61 -7.91 -1.04
C ALA A 115 1.89 -8.31 -2.35
N TRP A 116 2.65 -8.69 -3.36
CA TRP A 116 2.11 -9.13 -4.64
C TRP A 116 1.31 -10.43 -4.54
N ALA A 117 1.84 -11.43 -3.82
CA ALA A 117 1.14 -12.67 -3.55
C ALA A 117 -0.18 -12.43 -2.79
N ARG A 118 -0.18 -11.50 -1.82
CA ARG A 118 -1.39 -11.11 -1.10
C ARG A 118 -2.44 -10.47 -2.02
N ARG A 119 -2.04 -9.53 -2.87
CA ARG A 119 -2.96 -8.87 -3.83
C ARG A 119 -3.57 -9.89 -4.79
N ARG A 120 -2.76 -10.80 -5.37
CA ARG A 120 -3.27 -11.87 -6.24
C ARG A 120 -4.25 -12.81 -5.55
N ARG A 121 -4.04 -13.14 -4.27
CA ARG A 121 -4.99 -13.97 -3.49
C ARG A 121 -6.33 -13.25 -3.25
N LEU A 122 -6.30 -11.95 -3.01
CA LEU A 122 -7.52 -11.14 -2.82
C LEU A 122 -8.24 -10.85 -4.14
N ALA A 123 -7.49 -10.79 -5.24
CA ALA A 123 -8.01 -10.63 -6.60
C ALA A 123 -8.64 -11.89 -7.15
N ALA A 124 -8.19 -13.07 -6.70
CA ALA A 124 -8.79 -14.33 -7.09
C ALA A 124 -10.29 -14.25 -6.76
N PRO A 125 -11.19 -14.56 -7.73
CA PRO A 125 -12.59 -14.66 -7.40
C PRO A 125 -12.67 -15.61 -6.21
N ALA A 126 -13.39 -15.21 -5.17
CA ALA A 126 -13.81 -16.16 -4.16
C ALA A 126 -14.59 -17.23 -4.93
N VAL A 127 -13.89 -18.30 -5.34
CA VAL A 127 -14.52 -19.54 -5.75
C VAL A 127 -15.36 -19.82 -4.55
N GLY A 128 -16.66 -19.54 -4.69
CA GLY A 128 -17.61 -19.72 -3.62
C GLY A 128 -17.41 -21.16 -3.22
N VAL A 129 -16.71 -21.38 -2.11
CA VAL A 129 -16.85 -22.60 -1.38
C VAL A 129 -18.33 -22.54 -1.05
N GLN A 130 -19.11 -23.22 -1.89
CA GLN A 130 -20.47 -23.62 -1.60
C GLN A 130 -20.29 -24.42 -0.33
N THR A 131 -20.27 -23.68 0.77
CA THR A 131 -20.26 -24.24 2.09
C THR A 131 -21.62 -24.89 2.09
N PRO A 132 -21.71 -26.23 2.02
CA PRO A 132 -23.01 -26.88 1.98
C PRO A 132 -23.77 -26.28 3.15
N ALA A 133 -24.93 -25.70 2.86
CA ALA A 133 -25.74 -25.06 3.87
C ALA A 133 -25.81 -26.04 5.04
N LEU A 134 -25.27 -25.63 6.19
CA LEU A 134 -25.35 -26.46 7.39
C LEU A 134 -26.83 -26.84 7.52
N PRO A 135 -27.15 -28.11 7.79
CA PRO A 135 -28.54 -28.51 8.01
C PRO A 135 -29.14 -27.51 9.01
N GLU A 136 -30.36 -27.02 8.72
CA GLU A 136 -31.02 -26.08 9.62
C GLU A 136 -30.91 -26.66 11.03
N PRO A 137 -30.31 -25.93 11.98
CA PRO A 137 -30.16 -26.45 13.33
C PRO A 137 -31.55 -26.79 13.84
N ASP A 138 -31.71 -27.97 14.45
CA ASP A 138 -32.96 -28.36 15.10
C ASP A 138 -33.39 -27.22 16.02
N ARG A 139 -34.39 -26.46 15.56
CA ARG A 139 -34.87 -25.29 16.28
C ARG A 139 -35.64 -25.83 17.47
N CYS A 140 -35.04 -25.67 18.64
CA CYS A 140 -35.68 -25.93 19.92
C CYS A 140 -37.10 -25.34 19.93
N THR A 141 -38.09 -26.16 20.24
CA THR A 141 -39.47 -25.67 20.35
C THR A 141 -39.60 -24.70 21.53
N PRO A 142 -40.58 -23.78 21.54
CA PRO A 142 -40.75 -22.83 22.64
C PRO A 142 -40.91 -23.50 24.01
N ALA A 143 -41.45 -24.72 24.04
CA ALA A 143 -41.62 -25.51 25.26
C ALA A 143 -40.28 -26.10 25.76
N GLU A 144 -39.47 -26.67 24.87
CA GLU A 144 -38.14 -27.18 25.19
C GLU A 144 -37.20 -26.04 25.63
N ALA A 145 -37.34 -24.86 25.03
CA ALA A 145 -36.58 -23.68 25.44
C ALA A 145 -36.94 -23.25 26.87
N ALA A 146 -38.22 -23.29 27.24
CA ALA A 146 -38.68 -23.00 28.59
C ALA A 146 -38.16 -24.01 29.61
N GLU A 147 -38.12 -25.31 29.24
CA GLU A 147 -37.54 -26.36 30.09
C GLU A 147 -36.04 -26.17 30.29
N LEU A 148 -35.29 -25.84 29.23
CA LEU A 148 -33.86 -25.53 29.30
C LEU A 148 -33.58 -24.29 30.14
N ILE A 149 -34.39 -23.24 30.00
CA ILE A 149 -34.30 -22.01 30.81
C ILE A 149 -34.53 -22.31 32.30
N MET A 150 -35.54 -23.13 32.63
CA MET A 150 -35.77 -23.56 34.02
C MET A 150 -34.62 -24.43 34.54
N ARG A 151 -34.18 -25.41 33.76
CA ARG A 151 -33.16 -26.39 34.13
C ARG A 151 -31.79 -25.75 34.37
N PHE A 152 -31.39 -24.83 33.50
CA PHE A 152 -30.08 -24.18 33.57
C PHE A 152 -30.12 -22.80 34.26
N LYS A 153 -31.30 -22.35 34.72
CA LYS A 153 -31.52 -21.03 35.35
C LYS A 153 -30.98 -19.88 34.49
N ILE A 154 -30.99 -20.04 33.17
CA ILE A 154 -30.51 -19.03 32.21
C ILE A 154 -31.55 -17.92 32.19
N GLY A 155 -31.23 -16.74 32.74
CA GLY A 155 -32.12 -15.57 32.67
C GLY A 155 -32.76 -15.09 33.97
N ARG A 156 -32.16 -15.30 35.15
CA ARG A 156 -32.39 -14.38 36.28
C ARG A 156 -31.80 -13.00 35.93
N GLY A 157 -32.55 -12.26 35.11
CA GLY A 157 -32.16 -10.98 34.53
C GLY A 157 -32.82 -10.66 33.18
N ALA A 158 -33.70 -11.51 32.65
CA ALA A 158 -34.40 -11.23 31.41
C ALA A 158 -35.54 -10.21 31.65
N GLY A 159 -35.24 -8.94 31.35
CA GLY A 159 -36.26 -7.90 31.17
C GLY A 159 -37.19 -8.23 29.99
N PRO A 160 -38.27 -7.44 29.79
CA PRO A 160 -39.29 -7.72 28.79
C PRO A 160 -38.68 -7.85 27.38
N VAL A 161 -39.25 -8.79 26.60
CA VAL A 161 -38.87 -9.10 25.21
C VAL A 161 -38.76 -7.79 24.41
N ARG A 162 -37.57 -7.51 23.88
CA ARG A 162 -37.28 -6.30 23.10
C ARG A 162 -37.93 -6.39 21.73
N ASP A 163 -38.76 -5.39 21.43
CA ASP A 163 -39.25 -5.11 20.08
C ASP A 163 -38.09 -4.81 19.13
N ALA A 164 -37.98 -5.57 18.04
CA ALA A 164 -36.89 -5.49 17.06
C ALA A 164 -36.92 -4.20 16.24
N SER A 165 -38.02 -3.44 16.26
CA SER A 165 -38.15 -2.15 15.56
C SER A 165 -37.53 -0.98 16.33
N ARG A 166 -37.04 -1.20 17.56
CA ARG A 166 -36.43 -0.15 18.38
C ARG A 166 -34.89 -0.20 18.31
N PRO A 167 -34.22 0.94 18.02
CA PRO A 167 -32.75 0.97 18.07
C PRO A 167 -32.26 0.63 19.47
N VAL A 168 -31.25 -0.24 19.53
CA VAL A 168 -30.65 -0.72 20.78
C VAL A 168 -29.95 0.45 21.46
N SER A 169 -30.46 0.89 22.61
CA SER A 169 -29.67 1.69 23.55
C SER A 169 -28.56 0.81 24.11
N VAL A 170 -27.32 1.09 23.71
CA VAL A 170 -26.11 0.41 24.19
C VAL A 170 -25.87 0.85 25.65
N PRO A 171 -25.79 -0.06 26.62
CA PRO A 171 -25.46 0.29 28.00
C PRO A 171 -24.04 0.86 28.04
N GLY A 172 -23.91 2.13 28.40
CA GLY A 172 -22.68 2.92 28.30
C GLY A 172 -22.90 4.30 27.67
N ALA A 173 -24.00 4.49 26.92
CA ALA A 173 -24.42 5.79 26.38
C ALA A 173 -25.20 6.62 27.42
N SER A 174 -24.82 6.57 28.69
CA SER A 174 -25.36 7.45 29.73
C SER A 174 -24.31 8.51 30.06
N GLY A 175 -24.50 9.71 29.51
CA GLY A 175 -24.30 10.95 30.26
C GLY A 175 -22.89 11.35 30.69
N ALA A 176 -21.82 10.80 30.15
CA ALA A 176 -20.52 11.48 30.23
C ALA A 176 -20.48 12.57 29.15
N PRO A 177 -20.16 13.84 29.46
CA PRO A 177 -19.88 14.81 28.40
C PRO A 177 -18.78 14.19 27.53
N SER A 178 -19.04 14.10 26.23
CA SER A 178 -18.07 13.68 25.22
C SER A 178 -16.90 14.66 25.26
N ARG A 179 -15.99 14.49 26.22
CA ARG A 179 -14.73 15.21 26.24
C ARG A 179 -13.96 14.70 25.03
N LYS A 180 -13.68 15.60 24.10
CA LYS A 180 -12.80 15.31 22.96
C LYS A 180 -11.51 14.70 23.52
N PRO A 181 -11.04 13.56 22.97
CA PRO A 181 -9.80 12.94 23.43
C PRO A 181 -8.67 13.96 23.40
N THR A 182 -7.89 14.01 24.48
CA THR A 182 -6.72 14.89 24.58
C THR A 182 -5.48 14.23 24.00
N ARG A 183 -4.42 15.00 23.76
CA ARG A 183 -3.11 14.46 23.35
C ARG A 183 -2.62 13.36 24.28
N ALA A 184 -2.81 13.55 25.59
CA ALA A 184 -2.45 12.55 26.60
C ALA A 184 -3.20 11.22 26.43
N ASP A 185 -4.47 11.27 25.99
CA ASP A 185 -5.26 10.08 25.72
C ASP A 185 -4.71 9.31 24.51
N TYR A 186 -4.28 10.01 23.45
CA TYR A 186 -3.66 9.39 22.28
C TYR A 186 -2.35 8.68 22.60
N ILE A 187 -1.49 9.33 23.39
CA ILE A 187 -0.24 8.74 23.86
C ILE A 187 -0.53 7.49 24.71
N ARG A 188 -1.52 7.56 25.60
CA ARG A 188 -1.87 6.43 26.48
C ARG A 188 -2.51 5.25 25.74
N LEU A 189 -3.44 5.50 24.82
CA LEU A 189 -4.23 4.46 24.14
C LEU A 189 -3.50 3.84 22.95
N PHE A 190 -2.74 4.66 22.21
CA PHE A 190 -2.14 4.24 20.94
C PHE A 190 -0.62 4.29 20.95
N GLY A 191 0.02 4.88 21.98
CA GLY A 191 1.48 5.04 22.04
C GLY A 191 2.01 6.02 20.99
N ILE A 192 1.14 6.80 20.36
CA ILE A 192 1.46 7.74 19.30
C ILE A 192 1.23 9.16 19.83
N ASP A 193 2.22 10.02 19.65
CA ASP A 193 2.11 11.44 19.97
C ASP A 193 1.61 12.22 18.74
N PRO A 194 0.37 12.75 18.75
CA PRO A 194 -0.17 13.52 17.63
C PRO A 194 0.43 14.92 17.47
N GLY A 195 1.37 15.32 18.34
CA GLY A 195 2.04 16.62 18.30
C GLY A 195 1.38 17.68 19.19
N GLU A 196 2.13 18.74 19.50
CA GLU A 196 1.75 19.77 20.50
C GLU A 196 0.50 20.58 20.11
N SER A 197 0.21 20.71 18.82
CA SER A 197 -0.97 21.44 18.32
C SER A 197 -2.27 20.63 18.34
N TYR A 198 -2.24 19.37 18.80
CA TYR A 198 -3.42 18.50 18.81
C TYR A 198 -4.52 19.01 19.75
N ASP A 199 -4.14 19.46 20.95
CA ASP A 199 -5.11 19.96 21.93
C ASP A 199 -5.75 21.28 21.45
N GLU A 200 -5.01 22.13 20.73
CA GLU A 200 -5.53 23.36 20.13
C GLU A 200 -6.49 23.07 18.97
N GLN A 201 -6.16 22.11 18.10
CA GLN A 201 -7.01 21.68 16.99
C GLN A 201 -8.33 21.04 17.46
N MET A 202 -8.30 20.32 18.58
CA MET A 202 -9.48 19.72 19.16
C MET A 202 -10.29 20.72 20.02
N ALA A 203 -9.72 21.87 20.40
CA ALA A 203 -10.44 22.91 21.13
C ALA A 203 -11.32 23.82 20.24
N ALA A 204 -11.07 23.85 18.92
CA ALA A 204 -11.92 24.51 17.92
C ALA A 204 -13.19 23.70 17.58
#